data_AF-A0A353DA71-F1
#
_entry.id   AF-A0A353DA71-F1
#
_cell.length_a   1.000
_cell.length_b   1.000
_cell.length_c   1.000
_cell.angle_alpha   90.00
_cell.angle_beta   90.00
_cell.angle_gamma   90.00
#
_symmetry.space_group_name_H-M   'P 1'
#
loop_
_entity.id
_entity.type
_entity.pdbx_description
1 polymer ?
#
loop_
_entity_poly.entity_id
_entity_poly.type
_entity_poly.pdbx_seq_one_letter_code
_entity_poly.pdbx_strand_id
1 'polypeptide(L)'
;MDPKALQFLVDQAVAEGVGAVIAVGVTRENFAQALNAFAPAATESIKALMGAFDFDSLERVLFYLLENQFLHLLRDLAAPEGGKLLVRSLRLRRTPQQGVEELFAKGLTKIRKAKIWTQDPARPDMLVFRQRTGRELAATLTLLQMEETLSLAVLALWEAAGLKIEAVAQVDLEMVSRTTTNMRVRLAEILGRFGIHPGRKEPAAEPAAEPEAGGENPA
;
A
#
# COMPACT_ATOMS: atom_id res chain seq x y z
N MET A 1 -9.61 20.71 -49.87
CA MET A 1 -8.48 19.82 -49.53
C MET A 1 -8.40 18.77 -50.62
N ASP A 2 -7.24 18.52 -51.21
CA ASP A 2 -7.10 17.48 -52.25
C ASP A 2 -7.41 16.11 -51.64
N PRO A 3 -8.38 15.34 -52.16
CA PRO A 3 -8.73 14.02 -51.63
C PRO A 3 -7.55 13.05 -51.58
N LYS A 4 -6.55 13.20 -52.46
CA LYS A 4 -5.32 12.39 -52.41
C LYS A 4 -4.41 12.78 -51.25
N ALA A 5 -4.34 14.07 -50.93
CA ALA A 5 -3.57 14.55 -49.78
C ALA A 5 -4.21 14.11 -48.46
N LEU A 6 -5.56 14.10 -48.39
CA LEU A 6 -6.28 13.57 -47.23
C LEU A 6 -6.02 12.07 -47.05
N GLN A 7 -6.11 11.28 -48.13
CA GLN A 7 -5.84 9.85 -48.09
C GLN A 7 -4.41 9.55 -47.62
N PHE A 8 -3.42 10.28 -48.15
CA PHE A 8 -2.03 10.14 -47.72
C PHE A 8 -1.85 10.41 -46.22
N LEU A 9 -2.46 11.47 -45.69
CA LEU A 9 -2.41 11.78 -44.25
C LEU A 9 -3.07 10.69 -43.39
N VAL A 10 -4.19 10.13 -43.86
CA VAL A 10 -4.84 8.99 -43.19
C VAL A 10 -3.92 7.76 -43.19
N ASP A 11 -3.28 7.46 -44.33
CA ASP A 11 -2.37 6.32 -44.45
C ASP A 11 -1.13 6.48 -43.57
N GLN A 12 -0.57 7.70 -43.45
CA GLN A 12 0.53 7.99 -42.53
C GLN A 12 0.09 7.85 -41.07
N ALA A 13 -1.07 8.38 -40.69
CA ALA A 13 -1.58 8.28 -39.32
C ALA A 13 -1.85 6.81 -38.91
N VAL A 14 -2.34 6.00 -39.85
CA VAL A 14 -2.52 4.55 -39.63
C VAL A 14 -1.17 3.86 -39.50
N ALA A 15 -0.21 4.15 -40.38
CA ALA A 15 1.13 3.56 -40.33
C ALA A 15 1.87 3.90 -39.02
N GLU A 16 1.81 5.16 -38.58
CA GLU A 16 2.34 5.59 -37.28
C GLU A 16 1.65 4.87 -36.12
N GLY A 17 0.32 4.75 -36.16
CA GLY A 17 -0.45 4.03 -35.16
C GLY A 17 -0.05 2.54 -35.07
N VAL A 18 0.09 1.86 -36.21
CA VAL A 18 0.54 0.46 -36.24
C VAL A 18 1.98 0.33 -35.76
N GLY A 19 2.87 1.24 -36.20
CA GLY A 19 4.27 1.26 -35.77
C GLY A 19 4.42 1.45 -34.25
N ALA A 20 3.64 2.36 -33.66
CA ALA A 20 3.61 2.57 -32.22
C ALA A 20 3.13 1.32 -31.46
N VAL A 21 2.08 0.65 -31.94
CA VAL A 21 1.56 -0.59 -31.33
C VAL A 21 2.61 -1.71 -31.36
N ILE A 22 3.31 -1.88 -32.47
CA ILE A 22 4.38 -2.89 -32.59
C ILE A 22 5.53 -2.55 -31.64
N ALA A 23 5.97 -1.29 -31.60
CA ALA A 23 7.06 -0.86 -30.72
C ALA A 23 6.73 -1.07 -29.23
N VAL A 24 5.49 -0.75 -28.82
CA VAL A 24 5.01 -1.02 -27.46
C VAL A 24 4.95 -2.51 -27.18
N GLY A 25 4.48 -3.32 -28.13
CA GLY A 25 4.44 -4.77 -28.02
C GLY A 25 5.81 -5.41 -27.79
N VAL A 26 6.80 -5.04 -28.61
CA VAL A 26 8.18 -5.52 -28.48
C VAL A 26 8.81 -5.05 -27.17
N THR A 27 8.59 -3.79 -26.78
CA THR A 27 9.13 -3.25 -25.53
C THR A 27 8.55 -3.97 -24.31
N ARG A 28 7.24 -4.24 -24.32
CA ARG A 28 6.55 -5.01 -23.28
C ARG A 28 7.12 -6.42 -23.14
N GLU A 29 7.41 -7.09 -24.25
CA GLU A 29 8.00 -8.43 -24.23
C GLU A 29 9.43 -8.43 -23.70
N ASN A 30 10.28 -7.51 -24.17
CA ASN A 30 11.65 -7.34 -23.66
C ASN A 30 11.66 -7.03 -22.16
N PHE A 31 10.76 -6.15 -21.72
CA PHE A 31 10.60 -5.83 -20.30
C PHE A 31 10.17 -7.05 -19.48
N ALA A 32 9.21 -7.84 -19.98
CA ALA A 32 8.80 -9.09 -19.32
C ALA A 32 9.96 -10.09 -19.18
N GLN A 33 10.80 -10.22 -20.22
CA GLN A 33 11.97 -11.09 -20.19
C GLN A 33 13.01 -10.62 -19.17
N ALA A 34 13.30 -9.31 -19.12
CA ALA A 34 14.18 -8.73 -18.13
C ALA A 34 13.66 -8.93 -16.69
N LEU A 35 12.34 -8.82 -16.50
CA LEU A 35 11.70 -9.05 -15.21
C LEU A 35 11.77 -10.51 -14.76
N ASN A 36 11.65 -11.47 -15.68
CA ASN A 36 11.82 -12.89 -15.37
C ASN A 36 13.24 -13.21 -14.90
N ALA A 37 14.24 -12.54 -15.47
CA ALA A 37 15.63 -12.68 -15.02
C ALA A 37 15.83 -12.10 -13.60
N PHE A 38 15.07 -11.08 -13.23
CA PHE A 38 15.18 -10.41 -11.92
C PHE A 38 14.38 -11.12 -10.80
N ALA A 39 13.17 -11.62 -11.10
CA ALA A 39 12.27 -12.24 -10.12
C ALA A 39 11.50 -13.46 -10.69
N PRO A 40 12.19 -14.60 -10.92
CA PRO A 40 11.62 -15.75 -11.63
C PRO A 40 10.37 -16.36 -10.97
N ALA A 41 10.25 -16.24 -9.64
CA ALA A 41 9.13 -16.79 -8.87
C ALA A 41 7.79 -16.01 -9.02
N ALA A 42 7.79 -14.83 -9.66
CA ALA A 42 6.61 -13.94 -9.72
C ALA A 42 6.11 -13.67 -11.15
N THR A 43 6.62 -14.41 -12.14
CA THR A 43 6.43 -14.20 -13.59
C THR A 43 4.97 -13.94 -14.01
N GLU A 44 4.03 -14.78 -13.58
CA GLU A 44 2.62 -14.67 -14.00
C GLU A 44 1.90 -13.48 -13.35
N SER A 45 2.20 -13.18 -12.08
CA SER A 45 1.66 -12.01 -11.37
C SER A 45 2.16 -10.71 -12.00
N ILE A 46 3.42 -10.66 -12.41
CA ILE A 46 4.03 -9.49 -13.05
C ILE A 46 3.43 -9.27 -14.45
N LYS A 47 3.23 -10.34 -15.24
CA LYS A 47 2.55 -10.24 -16.54
C LYS A 47 1.12 -9.72 -16.42
N ALA A 48 0.38 -10.15 -15.40
CA ALA A 48 -0.97 -9.65 -15.14
C ALA A 48 -0.98 -8.16 -14.76
N LEU A 49 0.03 -7.70 -14.00
CA LEU A 49 0.17 -6.31 -13.59
C LEU A 49 0.60 -5.37 -14.73
N MET A 50 1.39 -5.85 -15.69
CA MET A 50 1.86 -5.05 -16.83
C MET A 50 0.73 -4.60 -17.75
N GLY A 51 -0.42 -5.31 -17.80
CA GLY A 51 -1.59 -4.89 -18.56
C GLY A 51 -1.26 -4.40 -19.98
N ALA A 52 -1.66 -3.16 -20.27
CA ALA A 52 -1.47 -2.44 -21.52
C ALA A 52 -0.11 -1.69 -21.64
N PHE A 53 0.79 -1.85 -20.67
CA PHE A 53 2.09 -1.18 -20.64
C PHE A 53 2.00 0.36 -20.60
N ASP A 54 0.97 0.87 -19.92
CA ASP A 54 0.81 2.28 -19.59
C ASP A 54 1.58 2.64 -18.30
N PHE A 55 1.66 3.95 -18.01
CA PHE A 55 2.42 4.45 -16.85
C PHE A 55 1.88 3.92 -15.51
N ASP A 56 0.55 3.85 -15.36
CA ASP A 56 -0.08 3.36 -14.13
C ASP A 56 0.24 1.87 -13.90
N SER A 57 0.27 1.08 -14.98
CA SER A 57 0.65 -0.34 -14.96
C SER A 57 2.12 -0.50 -14.59
N LEU A 58 3.01 0.34 -15.14
CA LEU A 58 4.44 0.32 -14.83
C LEU A 58 4.72 0.71 -13.37
N GLU A 59 4.03 1.73 -12.85
CA GLU A 59 4.13 2.13 -11.44
C GLU A 59 3.72 0.97 -10.52
N ARG A 60 2.60 0.30 -10.81
CA ARG A 60 2.14 -0.87 -10.05
C ARG A 60 3.15 -2.01 -10.08
N VAL A 61 3.75 -2.28 -11.25
CA VAL A 61 4.80 -3.29 -11.40
C VAL A 61 6.03 -2.92 -10.56
N LEU A 62 6.49 -1.66 -10.61
CA LEU A 62 7.63 -1.20 -9.81
C LEU A 62 7.40 -1.41 -8.31
N PHE A 63 6.27 -0.95 -7.78
CA PHE A 63 5.95 -1.13 -6.36
C PHE A 63 5.83 -2.59 -5.97
N TYR A 64 5.25 -3.43 -6.85
CA TYR A 64 5.16 -4.86 -6.62
C TYR A 64 6.54 -5.55 -6.57
N LEU A 65 7.47 -5.16 -7.44
CA LEU A 65 8.84 -5.68 -7.43
C LEU A 65 9.59 -5.25 -6.17
N LEU A 66 9.48 -3.98 -5.79
CA LEU A 66 10.07 -3.47 -4.55
C LEU A 66 9.51 -4.20 -3.32
N GLU A 67 8.18 -4.39 -3.26
CA GLU A 67 7.51 -5.16 -2.21
C GLU A 67 8.07 -6.59 -2.15
N ASN A 68 8.11 -7.29 -3.29
CA ASN A 68 8.58 -8.68 -3.35
C ASN A 68 10.05 -8.82 -2.96
N GLN A 69 10.91 -7.96 -3.49
CA GLN A 69 12.34 -8.01 -3.18
C GLN A 69 12.59 -7.72 -1.70
N PHE A 70 11.89 -6.73 -1.15
CA PHE A 70 11.99 -6.41 0.26
C PHE A 70 11.53 -7.58 1.15
N LEU A 71 10.39 -8.20 0.81
CA LEU A 71 9.92 -9.40 1.53
C LEU A 71 10.89 -10.58 1.39
N HIS A 72 11.55 -10.74 0.24
CA HIS A 72 12.56 -11.78 0.06
C HIS A 72 13.73 -11.58 1.02
N LEU A 73 14.30 -10.36 1.09
CA LEU A 73 15.38 -10.04 2.01
C LEU A 73 14.98 -10.31 3.48
N LEU A 74 13.75 -9.94 3.87
CA LEU A 74 13.24 -10.23 5.21
C LEU A 74 13.08 -11.73 5.48
N ARG A 75 12.69 -12.52 4.47
CA ARG A 75 12.60 -13.99 4.58
C ARG A 75 13.98 -14.63 4.70
N ASP A 76 14.98 -14.12 3.99
CA ASP A 76 16.36 -14.59 4.12
C ASP A 76 16.91 -14.35 5.53
N LEU A 77 16.62 -13.18 6.12
CA LEU A 77 16.95 -12.89 7.52
C LEU A 77 16.21 -13.82 8.50
N ALA A 78 14.98 -14.21 8.18
CA ALA A 78 14.15 -15.11 8.99
C ALA A 78 14.49 -16.59 8.82
N ALA A 79 15.14 -16.99 7.72
CA ALA A 79 15.34 -18.39 7.35
C ALA A 79 15.95 -19.26 8.48
N PRO A 80 16.91 -18.78 9.29
CA PRO A 80 17.47 -19.57 10.40
C PRO A 80 16.47 -19.89 11.52
N GLU A 81 15.39 -19.14 11.66
CA GLU A 81 14.34 -19.38 12.66
C GLU A 81 13.27 -20.39 12.19
N GLY A 82 13.28 -20.73 10.90
CA GLY A 82 12.33 -21.67 10.31
C GLY A 82 10.88 -21.27 10.55
N GLY A 83 10.04 -22.24 10.92
CA GLY A 83 8.59 -22.02 11.14
C GLY A 83 8.22 -21.13 12.33
N LYS A 84 9.19 -20.70 13.16
CA LYS A 84 8.94 -19.81 14.29
C LYS A 84 8.66 -18.37 13.85
N LEU A 85 9.03 -18.02 12.63
CA LEU A 85 8.92 -16.66 12.11
C LEU A 85 8.24 -16.66 10.75
N LEU A 86 7.19 -15.86 10.64
CA LEU A 86 6.43 -15.69 9.41
C LEU A 86 6.59 -14.26 8.89
N VAL A 87 7.12 -14.11 7.69
CA VAL A 87 7.23 -12.82 7.00
C VAL A 87 6.13 -12.70 5.94
N ARG A 88 5.32 -11.65 6.06
CA ARG A 88 4.22 -11.36 5.13
C ARG A 88 4.07 -9.86 4.89
N SER A 89 3.46 -9.48 3.76
CA SER A 89 2.94 -8.13 3.60
C SER A 89 1.47 -8.05 4.01
N LEU A 90 1.10 -6.90 4.55
CA LEU A 90 -0.26 -6.48 4.79
C LEU A 90 -0.56 -5.31 3.86
N ARG A 91 -1.70 -5.39 3.17
CA ARG A 91 -2.23 -4.30 2.36
C ARG A 91 -3.41 -3.69 3.11
N LEU A 92 -3.21 -2.48 3.59
CA LEU A 92 -4.20 -1.72 4.33
C LEU A 92 -4.64 -0.55 3.47
N ARG A 93 -5.87 -0.07 3.67
CA ARG A 93 -6.37 1.13 2.98
C ARG A 93 -6.21 2.34 3.88
N ARG A 94 -5.68 3.43 3.32
CA ARG A 94 -5.51 4.71 4.00
C ARG A 94 -6.40 5.78 3.39
N THR A 95 -6.98 6.62 4.22
CA THR A 95 -7.80 7.75 3.81
C THR A 95 -7.36 9.01 4.56
N PRO A 96 -7.41 10.20 3.93
CA PRO A 96 -7.13 11.46 4.62
C PRO A 96 -8.07 11.68 5.81
N GLN A 97 -7.52 12.21 6.90
CA GLN A 97 -8.30 12.53 8.09
C GLN A 97 -9.44 13.52 7.78
N GLN A 98 -9.17 14.53 6.95
CA GLN A 98 -10.15 15.54 6.54
C GLN A 98 -11.40 14.90 5.90
N GLY A 99 -11.21 13.94 4.99
CA GLY A 99 -12.34 13.26 4.34
C GLY A 99 -13.20 12.46 5.33
N VAL A 100 -12.62 11.96 6.41
CA VAL A 100 -13.37 11.30 7.50
C VAL A 100 -14.07 12.32 8.41
N GLU A 101 -13.49 13.49 8.60
CA GLU A 101 -14.08 14.57 9.40
C GLU A 101 -15.34 15.14 8.76
N GLU A 102 -15.39 15.24 7.43
CA GLU A 102 -16.59 15.63 6.70
C GLU A 102 -17.78 14.69 6.92
N LEU A 103 -17.53 13.42 7.26
CA LEU A 103 -18.58 12.46 7.57
C LEU A 103 -19.31 12.73 8.89
N PHE A 104 -18.75 13.53 9.80
CA PHE A 104 -19.46 13.93 11.02
C PHE A 104 -20.72 14.74 10.71
N ALA A 105 -20.68 15.56 9.66
CA ALA A 105 -21.87 16.26 9.16
C ALA A 105 -22.95 15.31 8.63
N LYS A 106 -22.59 14.07 8.29
CA LYS A 106 -23.49 13.01 7.80
C LYS A 106 -23.89 12.00 8.90
N GLY A 107 -23.62 12.31 10.17
CA GLY A 107 -24.00 11.45 11.31
C GLY A 107 -22.92 10.46 11.76
N LEU A 108 -21.66 10.60 11.31
CA LEU A 108 -20.56 9.83 11.89
C LEU A 108 -20.33 10.23 13.36
N THR A 109 -20.22 9.24 14.23
CA THR A 109 -19.87 9.45 15.64
C THR A 109 -18.42 9.04 15.92
N LYS A 110 -17.83 9.55 17.01
CA LYS A 110 -16.47 9.17 17.43
C LYS A 110 -16.33 7.65 17.65
N ILE A 111 -17.38 7.01 18.18
CA ILE A 111 -17.41 5.55 18.40
C ILE A 111 -17.40 4.81 17.06
N ARG A 112 -18.26 5.20 16.10
CA ARG A 112 -18.29 4.61 14.76
C ARG A 112 -16.95 4.83 14.04
N LYS A 113 -16.38 6.04 14.11
CA LYS A 113 -15.03 6.35 13.59
C LYS A 113 -13.99 5.38 14.16
N ALA A 114 -13.95 5.20 15.47
CA ALA A 114 -13.00 4.32 16.12
C ALA A 114 -13.20 2.83 15.80
N LYS A 115 -14.37 2.40 15.29
CA LYS A 115 -14.61 1.01 14.87
C LYS A 115 -14.22 0.74 13.41
N ILE A 116 -14.12 1.79 12.60
CA ILE A 116 -13.78 1.68 11.17
C ILE A 116 -12.33 2.07 10.92
N TRP A 117 -11.79 3.05 11.66
CA TRP A 117 -10.45 3.58 11.47
C TRP A 117 -9.54 3.47 12.70
N THR A 118 -8.24 3.54 12.43
CA THR A 118 -7.16 3.79 13.39
C THR A 118 -6.27 4.90 12.85
N GLN A 119 -5.62 5.63 13.74
CA GLN A 119 -4.60 6.61 13.34
C GLN A 119 -3.44 5.91 12.61
N ASP A 120 -2.97 6.48 11.50
CA ASP A 120 -1.72 6.00 10.89
C ASP A 120 -0.53 6.51 11.72
N PRO A 121 0.27 5.63 12.35
CA PRO A 121 1.44 6.07 13.13
C PRO A 121 2.52 6.72 12.27
N ALA A 122 2.58 6.39 10.98
CA ALA A 122 3.58 6.94 10.07
C ALA A 122 3.16 8.28 9.45
N ARG A 123 1.86 8.63 9.51
CA ARG A 123 1.27 9.82 8.87
C ARG A 123 0.12 10.38 9.72
N PRO A 124 0.39 11.41 10.54
CA PRO A 124 -0.61 11.99 11.43
C PRO A 124 -1.87 12.55 10.73
N ASP A 125 -1.77 12.90 9.45
CA ASP A 125 -2.87 13.40 8.61
C ASP A 125 -3.75 12.30 8.01
N MET A 126 -3.43 11.03 8.25
CA MET A 126 -4.04 9.87 7.61
C MET A 126 -4.64 8.89 8.62
N LEU A 127 -5.72 8.25 8.20
CA LEU A 127 -6.38 7.18 8.93
C LEU A 127 -6.33 5.88 8.14
N VAL A 128 -6.10 4.77 8.83
CA VAL A 128 -6.08 3.43 8.25
C VAL A 128 -7.39 2.73 8.55
N PHE A 129 -8.01 2.12 7.54
CA PHE A 129 -9.16 1.26 7.75
C PHE A 129 -8.77 -0.01 8.50
N ARG A 130 -9.59 -0.39 9.49
CA ARG A 130 -9.38 -1.62 10.26
C ARG A 130 -9.72 -2.88 9.47
N GLN A 131 -10.67 -2.76 8.55
CA GLN A 131 -11.12 -3.84 7.69
C GLN A 131 -10.16 -4.04 6.52
N ARG A 132 -9.98 -5.29 6.10
CA ARG A 132 -9.07 -5.66 5.00
C ARG A 132 -9.78 -5.77 3.66
N THR A 133 -11.08 -6.01 3.68
CA THR A 133 -11.88 -6.19 2.48
C THR A 133 -13.13 -5.31 2.50
N GLY A 134 -13.65 -4.96 1.32
CA GLY A 134 -14.91 -4.22 1.21
C GLY A 134 -16.09 -4.98 1.83
N ARG A 135 -16.04 -6.33 1.80
CA ARG A 135 -17.03 -7.18 2.46
C ARG A 135 -16.97 -7.07 3.99
N GLU A 136 -15.79 -7.07 4.58
CA GLU A 136 -15.62 -6.83 6.02
C GLU A 136 -16.08 -5.44 6.42
N LEU A 137 -15.80 -4.43 5.59
CA LEU A 137 -16.29 -3.08 5.79
C LEU A 137 -17.82 -3.05 5.76
N ALA A 138 -18.45 -3.55 4.71
CA ALA A 138 -19.91 -3.60 4.59
C ALA A 138 -20.57 -4.30 5.78
N ALA A 139 -20.04 -5.46 6.21
CA ALA A 139 -20.52 -6.15 7.40
C ALA A 139 -20.39 -5.30 8.68
N THR A 140 -19.29 -4.55 8.81
CA THR A 140 -19.10 -3.62 9.93
C THR A 140 -20.11 -2.47 9.88
N LEU A 141 -20.37 -1.89 8.71
CA LEU A 141 -21.37 -0.81 8.55
C LEU A 141 -22.78 -1.27 8.94
N THR A 142 -23.16 -2.50 8.53
CA THR A 142 -24.42 -3.12 8.93
C THR A 142 -24.50 -3.33 10.44
N LEU A 143 -23.42 -3.84 11.06
CA LEU A 143 -23.36 -4.06 12.52
C LEU A 143 -23.46 -2.75 13.31
N LEU A 144 -22.90 -1.66 12.78
CA LEU A 144 -22.98 -0.33 13.37
C LEU A 144 -24.34 0.37 13.12
N GLN A 145 -25.26 -0.29 12.42
CA GLN A 145 -26.58 0.21 12.05
C GLN A 145 -26.49 1.61 11.43
N MET A 146 -25.56 1.76 10.48
CA MET A 146 -25.32 3.05 9.85
C MET A 146 -26.41 3.36 8.84
N GLU A 147 -26.78 4.64 8.79
CA GLU A 147 -27.70 5.18 7.82
C GLU A 147 -27.15 4.94 6.40
N GLU A 148 -28.02 4.73 5.42
CA GLU A 148 -27.62 4.38 4.06
C GLU A 148 -26.71 5.45 3.43
N THR A 149 -27.08 6.73 3.61
CA THR A 149 -26.31 7.87 3.11
C THR A 149 -24.90 7.93 3.68
N LEU A 150 -24.75 7.64 4.97
CA LEU A 150 -23.45 7.58 5.64
C LEU A 150 -22.66 6.35 5.18
N SER A 151 -23.32 5.20 5.06
CA SER A 151 -22.69 3.95 4.60
C SER A 151 -22.12 4.10 3.19
N LEU A 152 -22.88 4.68 2.26
CA LEU A 152 -22.42 4.96 0.90
C LEU A 152 -21.23 5.93 0.88
N ALA A 153 -21.24 6.97 1.73
CA ALA A 153 -20.12 7.89 1.83
C ALA A 153 -18.84 7.21 2.37
N VAL A 154 -18.96 6.29 3.33
CA VAL A 154 -17.83 5.50 3.82
C VAL A 154 -17.29 4.55 2.76
N LEU A 155 -18.18 3.88 2.02
CA LEU A 155 -17.77 3.01 0.91
C LEU A 155 -17.09 3.80 -0.21
N ALA A 156 -17.55 5.01 -0.52
CA ALA A 156 -16.88 5.89 -1.47
C ALA A 156 -15.44 6.24 -1.03
N LEU A 157 -15.25 6.56 0.26
CA LEU A 157 -13.90 6.77 0.81
C LEU A 157 -13.05 5.50 0.75
N TRP A 158 -13.63 4.32 0.94
CA TRP A 158 -12.92 3.06 0.84
C TRP A 158 -12.43 2.79 -0.59
N GLU A 159 -13.27 3.00 -1.60
CA GLU A 159 -12.89 2.80 -3.00
C GLU A 159 -11.82 3.79 -3.45
N ALA A 160 -11.92 5.05 -3.03
CA ALA A 160 -10.92 6.08 -3.31
C ALA A 160 -9.64 5.96 -2.46
N ALA A 161 -9.65 5.12 -1.42
CA ALA A 161 -8.52 4.99 -0.50
C ALA A 161 -7.27 4.43 -1.19
N GLY A 162 -6.14 5.10 -0.96
CA GLY A 162 -4.84 4.59 -1.38
C GLY A 162 -4.45 3.34 -0.57
N LEU A 163 -3.55 2.54 -1.14
CA LEU A 163 -2.98 1.39 -0.45
C LEU A 163 -1.76 1.80 0.39
N LYS A 164 -1.70 1.25 1.60
CA LYS A 164 -0.53 1.21 2.48
C LYS A 164 -0.05 -0.24 2.52
N ILE A 165 1.22 -0.46 2.20
CA ILE A 165 1.85 -1.78 2.28
C ILE A 165 2.71 -1.78 3.54
N GLU A 166 2.48 -2.73 4.43
CA GLU A 166 3.29 -2.97 5.61
C GLU A 166 3.94 -4.34 5.52
N ALA A 167 5.25 -4.42 5.69
CA ALA A 167 5.95 -5.68 5.85
C ALA A 167 5.96 -6.07 7.34
N VAL A 168 5.49 -7.28 7.63
CA VAL A 168 5.32 -7.77 9.00
C VAL A 168 6.09 -9.07 9.18
N ALA A 169 6.98 -9.07 10.17
CA ALA A 169 7.62 -10.27 10.72
C ALA A 169 6.88 -10.68 11.99
N GLN A 170 6.19 -11.81 11.93
CA GLN A 170 5.43 -12.36 13.06
C GLN A 170 6.23 -13.47 13.71
N VAL A 171 6.43 -13.38 15.03
CA VAL A 171 7.17 -14.37 15.83
C VAL A 171 6.17 -15.21 16.63
N ASP A 172 6.25 -16.53 16.50
CA ASP A 172 5.49 -17.48 17.30
C ASP A 172 6.22 -17.73 18.64
N LEU A 173 5.73 -17.13 19.70
CA LEU A 173 6.33 -17.23 21.04
C LEU A 173 6.22 -18.65 21.62
N GLU A 174 5.21 -19.42 21.24
CA GLU A 174 5.03 -20.79 21.72
C GLU A 174 6.09 -21.70 21.10
N MET A 175 6.33 -21.57 19.79
CA MET A 175 7.39 -22.34 19.15
C MET A 175 8.79 -21.92 19.60
N VAL A 176 9.00 -20.63 19.88
CA VAL A 176 10.27 -20.16 20.43
C VAL A 176 10.50 -20.72 21.83
N SER A 177 9.48 -20.73 22.70
CA SER A 177 9.59 -21.15 24.10
C SER A 177 9.97 -22.63 24.25
N ARG A 178 9.54 -23.47 23.31
CA ARG A 178 9.93 -24.89 23.25
C ARG A 178 11.43 -25.10 22.98
N THR A 179 12.14 -24.08 22.53
CA THR A 179 13.55 -24.18 22.10
C THR A 179 14.54 -23.39 22.94
N THR A 180 14.07 -22.68 23.97
CA THR A 180 14.93 -21.87 24.85
C THR A 180 14.38 -21.80 26.27
N THR A 181 15.28 -21.77 27.25
CA THR A 181 14.95 -21.46 28.65
C THR A 181 15.02 -19.96 28.94
N ASN A 182 15.68 -19.19 28.07
CA ASN A 182 15.81 -17.74 28.19
C ASN A 182 15.16 -17.03 26.99
N MET A 183 13.86 -16.78 27.13
CA MET A 183 13.05 -16.14 26.09
C MET A 183 13.54 -14.74 25.73
N ARG A 184 13.97 -13.95 26.72
CA ARG A 184 14.37 -12.55 26.51
C ARG A 184 15.60 -12.44 25.61
N VAL A 185 16.62 -13.26 25.88
CA VAL A 185 17.84 -13.29 25.06
C VAL A 185 17.50 -13.77 23.66
N ARG A 186 16.69 -14.84 23.55
CA ARG A 186 16.32 -15.37 22.23
C ARG A 186 15.52 -14.39 21.39
N LEU A 187 14.57 -13.66 21.98
CA LEU A 187 13.83 -12.61 21.28
C LEU A 187 14.75 -11.46 20.87
N ALA A 188 15.71 -11.06 21.71
CA ALA A 188 16.68 -10.03 21.35
C ALA A 188 17.56 -10.44 20.16
N GLU A 189 17.96 -11.72 20.08
CA GLU A 189 18.68 -12.26 18.93
C GLU A 189 17.83 -12.22 17.66
N ILE A 190 16.58 -12.69 17.73
CA ILE A 190 15.64 -12.71 16.60
C ILE A 190 15.41 -11.28 16.10
N LEU A 191 15.08 -10.35 17.00
CA LEU A 191 14.86 -8.93 16.68
C LEU A 191 16.14 -8.27 16.15
N GLY A 192 17.30 -8.62 16.70
CA GLY A 192 18.61 -8.14 16.28
C GLY A 192 18.93 -8.46 14.82
N ARG A 193 18.47 -9.61 14.30
CA ARG A 193 18.59 -9.96 12.87
C ARG A 193 17.85 -8.98 11.95
N PHE A 194 16.78 -8.35 12.42
CA PHE A 194 16.05 -7.31 11.71
C PHE A 194 16.56 -5.90 12.03
N GLY A 195 17.68 -5.77 12.74
CA GLY A 195 18.21 -4.48 13.19
C GLY A 195 17.37 -3.82 14.29
N ILE A 196 16.47 -4.56 14.92
CA ILE A 196 15.63 -4.08 16.02
C ILE A 196 16.37 -4.36 17.33
N HIS A 197 16.73 -3.30 18.05
CA HIS A 197 17.42 -3.42 19.33
C HIS A 197 16.51 -2.95 20.47
N PRO A 198 16.23 -3.81 21.47
CA PRO A 198 15.40 -3.43 22.60
C PRO A 198 16.06 -2.27 23.35
N GLY A 199 15.40 -1.09 23.34
CA GLY A 199 15.90 0.12 24.00
C GLY A 199 16.11 1.33 23.08
N ARG A 200 16.01 1.17 21.75
CA ARG A 200 15.95 2.33 20.85
C ARG A 200 14.57 2.98 21.00
N LYS A 201 14.48 4.10 21.72
CA LYS A 201 13.31 4.97 21.65
C LYS A 201 13.15 5.44 20.20
N GLU A 202 12.00 5.19 19.59
CA GLU A 202 11.60 5.95 18.41
C GLU A 202 11.69 7.44 18.76
N PRO A 203 12.28 8.28 17.89
CA PRO A 203 12.16 9.71 18.09
C PRO A 203 10.67 10.02 18.12
N ALA A 204 10.20 10.57 19.24
CA ALA A 204 8.84 11.08 19.31
C ALA A 204 8.69 12.08 18.17
N ALA A 205 7.68 11.89 17.31
CA ALA A 205 7.31 12.89 16.34
C ALA A 205 7.07 14.20 17.11
N GLU A 206 7.94 15.18 16.90
CA GLU A 206 7.74 16.51 17.45
C GLU A 206 6.38 17.01 16.94
N PRO A 207 5.45 17.40 17.82
CA PRO A 207 4.21 18.01 17.37
C PRO A 207 4.58 19.24 16.55
N ALA A 208 4.07 19.28 15.31
CA ALA A 208 4.24 20.40 14.41
C ALA A 208 3.89 21.69 15.16
N ALA A 209 4.85 22.61 15.26
CA ALA A 209 4.65 23.90 15.87
C ALA A 209 3.45 24.58 15.18
N GLU A 210 2.45 24.97 15.98
CA GLU A 210 1.36 25.82 15.53
C GLU A 210 1.96 27.12 14.94
N PRO A 211 1.49 27.59 13.78
CA PRO A 211 1.92 28.88 13.27
C PRO A 211 1.37 29.95 14.21
N GLU A 212 2.28 30.67 14.89
CA GLU A 212 1.92 31.84 15.68
C GLU A 212 1.15 32.82 14.80
N ALA A 213 -0.12 33.04 15.17
CA ALA A 213 -0.98 34.03 14.56
C ALA A 213 -0.35 35.42 14.72
N GLY A 214 -0.27 36.14 13.61
CA GLY A 214 0.26 37.50 13.55
C GLY A 214 -0.34 38.41 14.62
N GLY A 215 0.54 38.98 15.44
CA GLY A 215 0.25 40.18 16.20
C GLY A 215 0.33 41.38 15.26
N GLU A 216 -0.84 41.87 14.85
CA GLU A 216 -1.01 43.23 14.34
C GLU A 216 -0.39 44.23 15.32
N ASN A 217 0.47 45.09 14.79
CA ASN A 217 0.96 46.27 15.50
C ASN A 217 0.01 47.43 15.18
N PRO A 218 -0.48 48.17 16.19
CA PRO A 218 -0.81 49.57 15.96
C PRO A 218 -0.22 50.47 17.05
N ALA A 219 0.70 51.34 16.64
CA ALA A 219 0.79 52.75 17.06
C ALA A 219 1.76 53.47 16.12
#